data_AF-A0A963Q8D0-F1
#
_entry.id   AF-A0A963Q8D0-F1
#
_cell.length_a   1.000
_cell.length_b   1.000
_cell.length_c   1.000
_cell.angle_alpha   90.00
_cell.angle_beta   90.00
_cell.angle_gamma   90.00
#
_symmetry.space_group_name_H-M   'P 1'
#
loop_
_entity.id
_entity.type
_entity.pdbx_description
1 polymer ?
#
loop_
_entity_poly.entity_id
_entity_poly.type
_entity_poly.pdbx_seq_one_letter_code
_entity_poly.pdbx_strand_id
1 'polypeptide(L)'
;SRILHGAQVSLHIGFLVALFTALAGAVIGAAAGYFRPADGPLMRLMDAFMAFPPIILAIAISSVLGASVTNVVIALAIAATPHTARVVRASVMVVREMEYVEAARALGAGHARILLRHVMANAMAPLVVRVTYVFAIAILNEAVLSFIGVGPPPPTPTFGAIIANGRDFIVSAPWITVA
;
A
#
# COMPACT_ATOMS: atom_id res chain seq x y z
N SER A 1 4.13 -28.82 5.15
CA SER A 1 3.21 -28.26 4.13
C SER A 1 3.77 -26.92 3.65
N ARG A 2 4.27 -26.84 2.39
CA ARG A 2 4.81 -25.59 1.80
C ARG A 2 3.71 -24.58 1.48
N ILE A 3 2.50 -25.04 1.16
CA ILE A 3 1.35 -24.22 0.81
C ILE A 3 0.87 -23.40 2.02
N LEU A 4 0.72 -24.04 3.20
CA LEU A 4 0.33 -23.33 4.43
C LEU A 4 1.37 -22.28 4.86
N HIS A 5 2.66 -22.62 4.76
CA HIS A 5 3.73 -21.65 5.05
C HIS A 5 3.77 -20.52 4.02
N GLY A 6 3.53 -20.83 2.74
CA GLY A 6 3.40 -19.84 1.66
C GLY A 6 2.26 -18.86 1.91
N ALA A 7 1.10 -19.38 2.33
CA ALA A 7 -0.04 -18.56 2.71
C ALA A 7 0.31 -17.61 3.87
N GLN A 8 0.96 -18.10 4.93
CA GLN A 8 1.37 -17.26 6.06
C GLN A 8 2.32 -16.14 5.63
N VAL A 9 3.31 -16.43 4.79
CA VAL A 9 4.27 -15.43 4.30
C VAL A 9 3.59 -14.41 3.39
N SER A 10 2.78 -14.84 2.41
CA SER A 10 2.09 -13.92 1.50
C SER A 10 1.07 -13.04 2.25
N LEU A 11 0.33 -13.59 3.22
CA LEU A 11 -0.57 -12.81 4.09
C LEU A 11 0.21 -11.79 4.94
N HIS A 12 1.37 -12.18 5.47
CA HIS A 12 2.23 -11.27 6.23
C HIS A 12 2.76 -10.12 5.36
N ILE A 13 3.18 -10.41 4.13
CA ILE A 13 3.59 -9.38 3.16
C ILE A 13 2.43 -8.44 2.86
N GLY A 14 1.26 -8.98 2.52
CA GLY A 14 0.06 -8.20 2.25
C GLY A 14 -0.31 -7.28 3.42
N PHE A 15 -0.24 -7.79 4.65
CA PHE A 15 -0.51 -7.02 5.86
C PHE A 15 0.48 -5.89 6.07
N LEU A 16 1.79 -6.16 5.94
CA LEU A 16 2.82 -5.13 6.09
C LEU A 16 2.70 -4.04 5.02
N VAL A 17 2.47 -4.42 3.77
CA VAL A 17 2.25 -3.46 2.67
C VAL A 17 1.05 -2.58 2.96
N ALA A 18 -0.07 -3.18 3.37
CA ALA A 18 -1.29 -2.44 3.71
C ALA A 18 -1.05 -1.47 4.88
N LEU A 19 -0.35 -1.90 5.93
CA LEU A 19 -0.01 -1.08 7.09
C LEU A 19 0.88 0.11 6.71
N PHE A 20 2.01 -0.12 6.03
CA PHE A 20 2.93 0.95 5.65
C PHE A 20 2.29 1.92 4.65
N THR A 21 1.52 1.41 3.70
CA THR A 21 0.75 2.23 2.76
C THR A 21 -0.29 3.07 3.48
N ALA A 22 -0.98 2.52 4.49
CA ALA A 22 -1.94 3.26 5.30
C ALA A 22 -1.27 4.39 6.06
N LEU A 23 -0.15 4.13 6.73
CA LEU A 23 0.57 5.12 7.51
C LEU A 23 1.13 6.24 6.62
N ALA A 24 1.86 5.87 5.56
CA ALA A 24 2.43 6.84 4.63
C ALA A 24 1.35 7.64 3.89
N GLY A 25 0.32 6.96 3.37
CA GLY A 25 -0.81 7.59 2.70
C GLY A 25 -1.61 8.50 3.61
N ALA A 26 -1.84 8.10 4.87
CA ALA A 26 -2.51 8.94 5.86
C ALA A 26 -1.72 10.21 6.16
N VAL A 27 -0.41 10.10 6.42
CA VAL A 27 0.43 11.25 6.73
C VAL A 27 0.52 12.21 5.54
N ILE A 28 0.81 11.70 4.34
CA ILE A 28 0.94 12.53 3.13
C ILE A 28 -0.41 13.16 2.77
N GLY A 29 -1.48 12.37 2.77
CA GLY A 29 -2.82 12.84 2.42
C GLY A 29 -3.37 13.84 3.43
N ALA A 30 -3.14 13.63 4.72
CA ALA A 30 -3.50 14.58 5.78
C ALA A 30 -2.74 15.89 5.63
N ALA A 31 -1.42 15.82 5.41
CA ALA A 31 -0.59 17.01 5.25
C ALA A 31 -1.00 17.82 4.00
N ALA A 32 -1.15 17.16 2.85
CA ALA A 32 -1.55 17.81 1.60
C ALA A 32 -3.01 18.33 1.64
N GLY A 33 -3.91 17.57 2.25
CA GLY A 33 -5.32 17.96 2.35
C GLY A 33 -5.58 19.06 3.37
N TYR A 34 -4.80 19.15 4.44
CA TYR A 34 -5.01 20.13 5.50
C TYR A 34 -4.19 21.42 5.30
N PHE A 35 -2.92 21.30 4.93
CA PHE A 35 -2.03 22.44 4.74
C PHE A 35 -1.90 22.82 3.26
N ARG A 36 -2.56 23.91 2.85
CA ARG A 36 -2.50 24.46 1.48
C ARG A 36 -1.08 24.55 0.87
N PRO A 37 -0.02 25.00 1.57
CA PRO A 37 1.31 25.07 0.96
C PRO A 37 1.97 23.69 0.75
N ALA A 38 1.58 22.67 1.52
CA ALA A 38 2.11 21.31 1.36
C ALA A 38 1.45 20.56 0.20
N ASP A 39 0.24 20.96 -0.20
CA ASP A 39 -0.57 20.30 -1.21
C ASP A 39 0.17 20.13 -2.54
N GLY A 40 0.59 21.24 -3.16
CA GLY A 40 1.24 21.24 -4.47
C GLY A 40 2.50 20.37 -4.53
N PRO A 41 3.51 20.58 -3.66
CA PRO A 41 4.73 19.77 -3.65
C PRO A 41 4.48 18.28 -3.39
N LEU A 42 3.64 17.94 -2.41
CA LEU A 42 3.35 16.54 -2.09
C LEU A 42 2.58 15.84 -3.22
N MET A 43 1.57 16.51 -3.78
CA MET A 43 0.79 15.91 -4.87
C MET A 43 1.60 15.80 -6.14
N ARG A 44 2.48 16.75 -6.47
CA ARG A 44 3.42 16.59 -7.60
C ARG A 44 4.33 15.38 -7.46
N LEU A 45 4.84 15.13 -6.25
CA LEU A 45 5.63 13.92 -5.98
C LEU A 45 4.78 12.65 -6.17
N MET A 46 3.56 12.62 -5.64
CA MET A 46 2.65 11.48 -5.82
C MET A 46 2.26 11.26 -7.29
N ASP A 47 2.05 12.34 -8.04
CA ASP A 47 1.75 12.32 -9.46
C ASP A 47 2.91 11.75 -10.27
N ALA A 48 4.16 12.08 -9.90
CA ALA A 48 5.35 11.51 -10.52
C ALA A 48 5.44 9.99 -10.34
N PHE A 49 5.13 9.47 -9.14
CA PHE A 49 5.07 8.02 -8.93
C PHE A 49 3.93 7.36 -9.72
N MET A 50 2.77 8.02 -9.81
CA MET A 50 1.60 7.50 -10.53
C MET A 50 1.71 7.58 -12.05
N ALA A 51 2.72 8.27 -12.58
CA ALA A 51 3.04 8.23 -14.00
C ALA A 51 3.48 6.82 -14.45
N PHE A 52 3.96 6.00 -13.51
CA PHE A 52 4.31 4.61 -13.75
C PHE A 52 3.16 3.69 -13.32
N PRO A 53 2.85 2.63 -14.08
CA PRO A 53 2.00 1.56 -13.59
C PRO A 53 2.56 0.99 -12.27
N PRO A 54 1.74 0.82 -11.21
CA PRO A 54 2.23 0.47 -9.87
C PRO A 54 3.08 -0.81 -9.84
N ILE A 55 2.72 -1.80 -10.66
CA ILE A 55 3.47 -3.06 -10.75
C ILE A 55 4.85 -2.86 -11.37
N ILE A 56 4.97 -2.03 -12.40
CA ILE A 56 6.25 -1.73 -13.06
C ILE A 56 7.17 -1.00 -12.08
N LEU A 57 6.61 -0.04 -11.35
CA LEU A 57 7.35 0.68 -10.31
C LEU A 57 7.84 -0.26 -9.21
N ALA A 58 7.00 -1.18 -8.75
CA ALA A 58 7.39 -2.17 -7.75
C ALA A 58 8.51 -3.10 -8.25
N ILE A 59 8.45 -3.56 -9.50
CA ILE A 59 9.51 -4.37 -10.12
C ILE A 59 10.81 -3.58 -10.20
N ALA A 60 10.77 -2.32 -10.63
CA ALA A 60 11.96 -1.48 -10.73
C ALA A 60 12.64 -1.27 -9.37
N ILE A 61 11.86 -0.93 -8.33
CA ILE A 61 12.39 -0.72 -6.98
C ILE A 61 12.96 -2.02 -6.40
N SER A 62 12.21 -3.12 -6.48
CA SER A 62 12.65 -4.42 -5.95
C SER A 62 13.91 -4.95 -6.66
N SER A 63 14.03 -4.75 -7.98
CA SER A 63 15.22 -5.15 -8.73
C SER A 63 16.47 -4.38 -8.29
N VAL A 64 16.33 -3.11 -7.91
CA VAL A 64 17.45 -2.29 -7.41
C VAL A 64 17.81 -2.65 -5.96
N LEU A 65 16.80 -2.85 -5.10
CA LEU A 65 17.02 -3.18 -3.69
C LEU A 65 17.51 -4.62 -3.47
N GLY A 66 17.28 -5.51 -4.44
CA GLY A 66 17.63 -6.93 -4.37
C GLY A 66 16.53 -7.80 -3.76
N ALA A 67 16.68 -9.12 -3.92
CA ALA A 67 15.66 -10.10 -3.53
C ALA A 67 15.57 -10.25 -2.01
N SER A 68 14.50 -9.75 -1.38
CA SER A 68 14.14 -10.04 0.00
C SER A 68 12.66 -9.74 0.28
N VAL A 69 12.09 -10.37 1.31
CA VAL A 69 10.72 -10.08 1.77
C VAL A 69 10.55 -8.59 2.08
N THR A 70 11.51 -8.01 2.81
CA THR A 70 11.50 -6.60 3.20
C THR A 70 11.51 -5.67 1.99
N ASN A 71 12.34 -5.96 0.98
CA ASN A 71 12.43 -5.13 -0.22
C ASN A 71 11.15 -5.18 -1.05
N VAL A 72 10.51 -6.35 -1.14
CA VAL A 72 9.20 -6.52 -1.78
C VAL A 72 8.14 -5.70 -1.05
N VAL A 73 8.11 -5.76 0.29
CA VAL A 73 7.19 -4.94 1.11
C VAL A 73 7.42 -3.45 0.86
N ILE A 74 8.67 -2.99 0.88
CA ILE A 74 9.03 -1.58 0.62
C ILE A 74 8.59 -1.16 -0.78
N ALA A 75 8.91 -1.94 -1.81
CA ALA A 75 8.58 -1.65 -3.19
C ALA A 75 7.07 -1.52 -3.42
N LEU A 76 6.30 -2.49 -2.91
CA LEU A 76 4.84 -2.50 -3.03
C LEU A 76 4.19 -1.37 -2.23
N ALA A 77 4.69 -1.07 -1.02
CA ALA A 77 4.17 0.02 -0.20
C ALA A 77 4.40 1.38 -0.85
N ILE A 78 5.59 1.63 -1.40
CA ILE A 78 5.90 2.86 -2.14
C ILE A 78 4.98 2.99 -3.35
N ALA A 79 4.80 1.91 -4.13
CA ALA A 79 3.96 1.93 -5.32
C ALA A 79 2.46 2.17 -5.01
N ALA A 80 1.97 1.71 -3.85
CA ALA A 80 0.57 1.87 -3.46
C ALA A 80 0.28 3.20 -2.73
N THR A 81 1.29 3.83 -2.14
CA THR A 81 1.17 5.05 -1.33
C THR A 81 0.50 6.22 -2.07
N PRO A 82 0.83 6.56 -3.34
CA PRO A 82 0.24 7.70 -4.02
C PRO A 82 -1.29 7.68 -4.11
N HIS A 83 -1.85 6.53 -4.49
CA HIS A 83 -3.30 6.38 -4.58
C HIS A 83 -3.97 6.52 -3.20
N THR A 84 -3.37 5.93 -2.16
CA THR A 84 -3.90 6.02 -0.80
C THR A 84 -3.81 7.44 -0.25
N ALA A 85 -2.71 8.15 -0.52
CA ALA A 85 -2.55 9.57 -0.17
C ALA A 85 -3.62 10.45 -0.82
N ARG A 86 -3.94 10.22 -2.11
CA ARG A 86 -5.01 10.96 -2.79
C ARG A 86 -6.39 10.71 -2.18
N VAL A 87 -6.71 9.47 -1.81
CA VAL A 87 -7.98 9.13 -1.15
C VAL A 87 -8.11 9.89 0.17
N VAL A 88 -7.09 9.81 1.03
CA VAL A 88 -7.10 10.53 2.31
C VAL A 88 -7.17 12.04 2.10
N ARG A 89 -6.38 12.59 1.17
CA ARG A 89 -6.39 14.02 0.83
C ARG A 89 -7.79 14.49 0.44
N ALA A 90 -8.48 13.76 -0.44
CA ALA A 90 -9.82 14.11 -0.88
C ALA A 90 -10.78 14.20 0.31
N SER A 91 -10.76 13.22 1.20
CA SER A 91 -11.61 13.22 2.40
C SER A 91 -11.25 14.35 3.37
N VAL A 92 -9.96 14.61 3.58
CA VAL A 92 -9.48 15.69 4.44
C VAL A 92 -9.91 17.06 3.90
N MET A 93 -9.84 17.29 2.59
CA MET A 93 -10.29 18.54 1.97
C MET A 93 -11.80 18.78 2.13
N VAL A 94 -12.62 17.73 2.10
CA VAL A 94 -14.07 17.86 2.33
C VAL A 94 -14.34 18.13 3.80
N VAL A 95 -13.73 17.35 4.70
CA VAL A 95 -14.01 17.42 6.13
C VAL A 95 -13.52 18.73 6.74
N ARG A 96 -12.39 19.28 6.29
CA ARG A 96 -11.83 20.52 6.87
C ARG A 96 -12.71 21.76 6.69
N GLU A 97 -13.65 21.73 5.74
CA GLU A 97 -14.58 22.80 5.40
C GLU A 97 -15.97 22.58 6.07
N MET A 98 -16.11 21.59 6.96
CA MET A 98 -17.36 21.35 7.70
C MET A 98 -17.54 22.32 8.86
N GLU A 99 -18.78 22.71 9.15
CA GLU A 99 -19.14 23.72 10.17
C GLU A 99 -18.56 23.43 11.57
N TYR A 100 -18.53 22.16 12.00
CA TYR A 100 -17.97 21.80 13.31
C TYR A 100 -16.44 22.00 13.38
N VAL A 101 -15.73 21.93 12.24
CA VAL A 101 -14.30 22.22 12.17
C VAL A 101 -14.06 23.72 12.27
N GLU A 102 -14.91 24.52 11.63
CA GLU A 102 -14.88 25.98 11.74
C GLU A 102 -15.19 26.45 13.16
N ALA A 103 -16.22 25.88 13.79
CA ALA A 103 -16.56 26.15 15.18
C ALA A 103 -15.40 25.79 16.13
N ALA A 104 -14.77 24.63 15.94
CA ALA A 104 -13.59 24.24 16.73
C ALA A 104 -12.43 25.23 16.56
N ARG A 105 -12.22 25.76 15.34
CA ARG A 105 -11.20 26.79 15.08
C ARG A 105 -11.55 28.12 15.73
N ALA A 106 -12.82 28.54 15.69
CA ALA A 106 -13.29 29.76 16.35
C ALA A 106 -13.12 29.70 17.88
N LEU A 107 -13.23 28.51 18.46
CA LEU A 107 -12.94 28.24 19.88
C LEU A 107 -11.43 28.14 20.20
N GLY A 108 -10.55 28.42 19.24
CA GLY A 108 -9.10 28.43 19.45
C GLY A 108 -8.42 27.05 19.43
N ALA A 109 -9.05 26.01 18.87
CA ALA A 109 -8.40 24.72 18.74
C ALA A 109 -7.20 24.80 17.79
N GLY A 110 -6.02 24.39 18.26
CA GLY A 110 -4.82 24.34 17.43
C GLY A 110 -4.90 23.33 16.28
N HIS A 111 -4.09 23.55 15.24
CA HIS A 111 -4.10 22.74 14.01
C HIS A 111 -3.96 21.23 14.25
N ALA A 112 -3.04 20.80 15.12
CA ALA A 112 -2.85 19.39 15.43
C ALA A 112 -4.09 18.75 16.07
N ARG A 113 -4.78 19.49 16.94
CA ARG A 113 -6.03 19.01 17.59
C ARG A 113 -7.15 18.89 16.57
N ILE A 114 -7.31 19.88 15.69
CA ILE A 114 -8.30 19.85 14.61
C ILE A 114 -8.03 18.67 13.69
N LEU A 115 -6.79 18.56 13.19
CA LEU A 115 -6.41 17.53 12.24
C LEU A 115 -6.59 16.12 12.81
N LEU A 116 -6.04 15.83 14.00
CA LEU A 116 -6.05 14.47 14.55
C LEU A 116 -7.42 14.05 15.11
N ARG A 117 -8.14 14.95 15.80
CA ARG A 117 -9.38 14.59 16.51
C ARG A 117 -10.66 14.83 15.71
N HIS A 118 -10.66 15.79 14.79
CA HIS A 118 -11.88 16.16 14.06
C HIS A 118 -11.80 15.69 12.61
N VAL A 119 -10.72 16.02 11.92
CA VAL A 119 -10.61 15.76 10.48
C VAL A 119 -10.24 14.30 10.18
N MET A 120 -9.15 13.81 10.77
CA MET A 120 -8.67 12.44 10.53
C MET A 120 -9.64 11.38 11.02
N ALA A 121 -10.34 11.61 12.14
CA ALA A 121 -11.36 10.70 12.64
C ALA A 121 -12.43 10.39 11.57
N ASN A 122 -12.84 11.39 10.79
CA ASN A 122 -13.79 11.22 9.69
C ASN A 122 -13.12 10.72 8.39
N ALA A 123 -11.88 11.12 8.12
CA ALA A 123 -11.12 10.64 6.97
C ALA A 123 -10.67 9.16 7.11
N MET A 124 -10.79 8.56 8.30
CA MET A 124 -10.47 7.15 8.52
C MET A 124 -11.39 6.19 7.78
N ALA A 125 -12.67 6.51 7.60
CA ALA A 125 -13.63 5.60 6.95
C ALA A 125 -13.19 5.17 5.53
N PRO A 126 -12.90 6.09 4.60
CA PRO A 126 -12.41 5.71 3.27
C PRO A 126 -10.99 5.12 3.30
N LEU A 127 -10.16 5.49 4.28
CA LEU A 127 -8.84 4.89 4.45
C LEU A 127 -8.94 3.41 4.82
N VAL A 128 -9.81 3.03 5.76
CA VAL A 128 -10.00 1.62 6.17
C VAL A 128 -10.43 0.77 4.98
N VAL A 129 -11.38 1.25 4.17
CA VAL A 129 -11.80 0.56 2.94
C VAL A 129 -10.63 0.41 1.96
N ARG A 130 -9.82 1.48 1.80
CA ARG A 130 -8.64 1.45 0.94
C ARG A 130 -7.60 0.45 1.41
N VAL A 131 -7.38 0.31 2.72
CA VAL A 131 -6.43 -0.63 3.30
C VAL A 131 -6.79 -2.08 2.97
N THR A 132 -8.07 -2.44 3.03
CA THR A 132 -8.54 -3.78 2.63
C THR A 132 -8.25 -4.07 1.15
N TYR A 133 -8.45 -3.09 0.28
CA TYR A 133 -8.10 -3.21 -1.14
C TYR A 133 -6.59 -3.36 -1.34
N VAL A 134 -5.79 -2.55 -0.64
CA VAL A 134 -4.31 -2.61 -0.71
C VAL A 134 -3.79 -3.97 -0.24
N PHE A 135 -4.37 -4.51 0.83
CA PHE A 135 -4.03 -5.85 1.33
C PHE A 135 -4.21 -6.92 0.25
N ALA A 136 -5.38 -6.96 -0.39
CA ALA A 136 -5.66 -7.94 -1.43
C ALA A 136 -4.75 -7.79 -2.66
N ILE A 137 -4.57 -6.56 -3.16
CA ILE A 137 -3.74 -6.33 -4.34
C ILE A 137 -2.25 -6.52 -4.05
N ALA A 138 -1.80 -6.30 -2.82
CA ALA A 138 -0.41 -6.54 -2.42
C ALA A 138 -0.05 -8.03 -2.48
N ILE A 139 -0.96 -8.92 -2.04
CA ILE A 139 -0.78 -10.37 -2.14
C ILE A 139 -0.68 -10.79 -3.62
N LEU A 140 -1.57 -10.26 -4.46
CA LEU A 140 -1.54 -10.55 -5.89
C LEU A 140 -0.24 -10.07 -6.54
N ASN A 141 0.18 -8.83 -6.25
CA ASN A 141 1.40 -8.26 -6.82
C ASN A 141 2.65 -8.96 -6.31
N GLU A 142 2.70 -9.36 -5.04
CA GLU A 142 3.78 -10.22 -4.51
C GLU A 142 3.87 -11.53 -5.29
N ALA A 143 2.72 -12.18 -5.52
CA ALA A 143 2.69 -13.41 -6.29
C ALA A 143 3.21 -13.20 -7.72
N VAL A 144 2.86 -12.09 -8.38
CA VAL A 144 3.38 -11.73 -9.70
C VAL A 144 4.90 -11.53 -9.66
N LEU A 145 5.42 -10.75 -8.71
CA LEU A 145 6.87 -10.51 -8.55
C LEU A 145 7.63 -11.81 -8.30
N SER A 146 7.13 -12.66 -7.41
CA SER A 146 7.70 -13.97 -7.13
C SER A 146 7.64 -14.91 -8.33
N PHE A 147 6.57 -14.84 -9.13
CA PHE A 147 6.42 -15.64 -10.35
C PHE A 147 7.47 -15.31 -11.41
N ILE A 148 7.81 -14.03 -11.55
CA ILE A 148 8.82 -13.55 -12.51
C ILE A 148 10.26 -13.57 -11.95
N GLY A 149 10.47 -14.07 -10.73
CA GLY A 149 11.79 -14.22 -10.11
C GLY A 149 12.34 -12.98 -9.40
N VAL A 150 11.51 -11.96 -9.17
CA VAL A 150 11.88 -10.71 -8.48
C VAL A 150 11.41 -10.70 -7.01
N GLY A 151 10.66 -11.73 -6.60
CA GLY A 151 10.16 -11.90 -5.23
C GLY A 151 11.20 -12.41 -4.23
N PRO A 152 10.77 -12.81 -3.02
CA PRO A 152 11.65 -13.33 -1.99
C PRO A 152 12.43 -14.57 -2.46
N PRO A 153 13.75 -14.67 -2.19
CA PRO A 153 14.53 -15.79 -2.66
C PRO A 153 14.21 -17.08 -1.87
N PRO A 154 14.45 -18.26 -2.46
CA PRO A 154 14.42 -19.53 -1.74
C PRO A 154 15.34 -19.47 -0.50
N PRO A 155 14.98 -20.09 0.64
CA PRO A 155 13.94 -21.11 0.84
C PRO A 155 12.53 -20.57 1.16
N THR A 156 12.32 -19.26 1.10
CA THR A 156 11.05 -18.61 1.49
C THR A 156 9.89 -19.11 0.62
N PRO A 157 8.86 -19.78 1.18
CA PRO A 157 7.68 -20.15 0.41
C PRO A 157 6.75 -18.94 0.30
N THR A 158 6.32 -18.61 -0.91
CA THR A 158 5.22 -17.65 -1.18
C THR A 158 4.29 -18.25 -2.23
N PHE A 159 3.07 -17.73 -2.36
CA PHE A 159 2.17 -18.23 -3.41
C PHE A 159 2.77 -18.12 -4.81
N GLY A 160 3.38 -16.97 -5.14
CA GLY A 160 4.01 -16.80 -6.45
C GLY A 160 5.17 -17.76 -6.68
N ALA A 161 6.02 -17.99 -5.67
CA ALA A 161 7.13 -18.93 -5.78
C ALA A 161 6.65 -20.39 -5.91
N ILE A 162 5.56 -20.77 -5.23
CA ILE A 162 4.97 -22.11 -5.36
C ILE A 162 4.43 -22.31 -6.78
N ILE A 163 3.67 -21.35 -7.30
CA ILE A 163 3.15 -21.38 -8.67
C ILE A 163 4.30 -21.41 -9.70
N ALA A 164 5.33 -20.59 -9.50
CA ALA A 164 6.50 -20.54 -10.39
C ALA A 164 7.22 -21.89 -10.47
N ASN A 165 7.44 -22.54 -9.33
CA ASN A 165 8.09 -23.85 -9.29
C ASN A 165 7.22 -24.95 -9.90
N GLY A 166 5.90 -24.85 -9.77
CA GLY A 166 4.97 -25.81 -10.35
C GLY A 166 4.83 -25.70 -11.87
N ARG A 167 5.17 -24.55 -12.48
CA ARG A 167 4.97 -24.30 -13.92
C ARG A 167 5.61 -25.37 -14.81
N ASP A 168 6.80 -25.85 -14.45
CA ASP A 168 7.57 -26.83 -15.22
C ASP A 168 6.99 -28.25 -15.08
N PHE A 169 6.10 -28.45 -14.09
CA PHE A 169 5.44 -29.72 -13.79
C PHE A 169 3.95 -29.71 -14.14
N ILE A 170 3.42 -28.65 -14.77
CA ILE A 170 1.99 -28.57 -15.14
C ILE A 170 1.54 -29.75 -16.00
N VAL A 171 2.39 -30.18 -16.92
CA VAL A 171 2.08 -31.27 -17.86
C VAL A 171 2.24 -32.65 -17.21
N SER A 172 3.20 -32.80 -16.29
CA SER A 172 3.58 -34.11 -15.71
C SER A 172 2.97 -34.38 -14.33
N ALA A 173 2.67 -33.34 -13.56
CA ALA A 173 2.14 -33.39 -12.20
C ALA A 173 1.29 -32.13 -11.87
N PRO A 174 0.11 -31.95 -12.51
CA PRO A 174 -0.72 -30.74 -12.39
C PRO A 174 -1.17 -30.41 -10.96
N TRP A 175 -1.21 -31.40 -10.06
CA TRP A 175 -1.54 -31.20 -8.64
C TRP A 175 -0.51 -30.32 -7.89
N ILE A 176 0.70 -30.13 -8.42
CA ILE A 176 1.72 -29.24 -7.83
C ILE A 176 1.34 -27.76 -8.02
N THR A 177 0.60 -27.44 -9.09
CA THR A 177 0.15 -26.07 -9.42
C THR A 177 -1.27 -25.73 -8.98
N VAL A 178 -2.14 -26.74 -8.82
CA VAL A 178 -3.57 -26.55 -8.53
C VAL A 178 -3.88 -26.61 -7.02
N ALA A 179 -2.92 -27.05 -6.19
CA ALA A 179 -3.05 -27.16 -4.73
C ALA A 179 -2.70 -25.88 -3.97
#